data_AF-A0A960D0I3-F1
#
_entry.id   AF-A0A960D0I3-F1
#
_cell.length_a   1.000
_cell.length_b   1.000
_cell.length_c   1.000
_cell.angle_alpha   90.00
_cell.angle_beta   90.00
_cell.angle_gamma   90.00
#
_symmetry.space_group_name_H-M   'P 1'
#
loop_
_entity.id
_entity.type
_entity.pdbx_description
1 polymer ?
#
loop_
_entity_poly.entity_id
_entity_poly.type
_entity_poly.pdbx_seq_one_letter_code
_entity_poly.pdbx_strand_id
1 'polypeptide(L)'
;MYRVIQWATGGVGKAAIQGVLRHPELELVGCWVHSADKDGRDVGELIGEDPIGVAASTDVDALLATDADCVMYSPLLPDDQVVMKILRSGKNVVTPVGWVYP
;
A
#
# COMPACT_ATOMS: atom_id res chain seq x y z
N MET A 1 15.07 -2.73 8.82
CA MET A 1 13.65 -2.38 8.77
C MET A 1 13.22 -2.52 7.32
N TYR A 2 12.14 -3.23 7.04
CA TYR A 2 11.60 -3.39 5.70
C TYR A 2 10.57 -2.31 5.41
N ARG A 3 10.71 -1.66 4.27
CA ARG A 3 9.92 -0.52 3.83
C ARG A 3 8.75 -1.03 3.00
N VAL A 4 7.53 -0.75 3.45
CA VAL A 4 6.29 -1.28 2.89
C VAL A 4 5.47 -0.16 2.28
N ILE A 5 4.99 -0.37 1.06
CA ILE A 5 3.91 0.42 0.46
C ILE A 5 2.61 -0.34 0.67
N GLN A 6 1.59 0.33 1.20
CA GLN A 6 0.23 -0.23 1.27
C GLN A 6 -0.54 0.08 -0.01
N TRP A 7 -1.25 -0.90 -0.58
CA TRP A 7 -2.16 -0.68 -1.70
C TRP A 7 -3.63 -0.70 -1.25
N ALA A 8 -4.30 0.45 -1.39
CA ALA A 8 -5.68 0.72 -0.96
C ALA A 8 -5.91 0.73 0.56
N THR A 9 -6.94 1.47 0.98
CA THR A 9 -7.26 1.79 2.39
C THR A 9 -8.63 1.27 2.84
N GLY A 10 -9.13 0.18 2.23
CA GLY A 10 -10.36 -0.50 2.67
C GLY A 10 -10.20 -1.24 4.00
N GLY A 11 -11.19 -2.05 4.41
CA GLY A 11 -11.15 -2.76 5.70
C GLY A 11 -9.88 -3.60 5.91
N VAL A 12 -9.48 -4.38 4.90
CA VAL A 12 -8.22 -5.15 4.93
C VAL A 12 -7.00 -4.23 4.90
N GLY A 13 -7.00 -3.20 4.04
CA GLY A 13 -5.89 -2.24 3.95
C GLY A 13 -5.64 -1.49 5.26
N LYS A 14 -6.70 -1.09 5.98
CA LYS A 14 -6.60 -0.49 7.31
C LYS A 14 -5.96 -1.45 8.31
N ALA A 15 -6.39 -2.71 8.35
CA ALA A 15 -5.80 -3.70 9.25
C ALA A 15 -4.32 -3.97 8.90
N ALA A 16 -3.98 -4.00 7.61
CA ALA A 16 -2.61 -4.15 7.13
C ALA A 16 -1.71 -2.96 7.54
N ILE A 17 -2.17 -1.72 7.38
CA ILE A 17 -1.46 -0.52 7.85
C ILE A 17 -1.21 -0.61 9.35
N GLN A 18 -2.24 -0.91 10.14
CA GLN A 18 -2.09 -1.08 11.59
C GLN A 18 -1.12 -2.21 11.96
N GLY A 19 -1.07 -3.28 11.17
CA GLY A 19 -0.11 -4.36 11.34
C GLY A 19 1.33 -3.89 11.09
N VAL A 20 1.56 -3.15 10.00
CA VAL A 20 2.86 -2.56 9.67
C VAL A 20 3.33 -1.63 10.79
N LEU A 21 2.48 -0.69 11.23
CA LEU A 21 2.82 0.29 12.27
C LEU A 21 3.14 -0.32 13.64
N ARG A 22 2.64 -1.53 13.92
CA ARG A 22 2.87 -2.25 15.19
C ARG A 22 4.03 -3.24 15.12
N HIS A 23 4.64 -3.43 13.96
CA HIS A 23 5.72 -4.40 13.79
C HIS A 23 7.09 -3.73 13.91
N PRO A 24 7.98 -4.17 14.82
CA PRO A 24 9.26 -3.50 15.08
C PRO A 24 10.23 -3.48 13.89
N GLU A 25 10.01 -4.36 12.91
CA GLU A 25 10.86 -4.48 11.73
C GLU A 25 10.24 -3.90 10.45
N LEU A 26 9.03 -3.34 10.48
CA LEU A 26 8.35 -2.79 9.29
C LEU A 26 8.15 -1.28 9.40
N GLU A 27 8.24 -0.60 8.26
CA GLU A 27 8.00 0.83 8.14
C GLU A 27 7.03 1.09 6.99
N LEU A 28 5.98 1.88 7.21
CA LEU A 28 5.10 2.32 6.14
C LEU A 28 5.73 3.53 5.44
N VAL A 29 6.07 3.39 4.16
CA VAL A 29 6.76 4.45 3.39
C VAL A 29 5.91 5.03 2.26
N GLY A 30 4.70 4.50 2.06
CA GLY A 30 3.76 5.00 1.08
C GLY A 30 2.43 4.27 1.11
N CYS A 31 1.40 4.89 0.57
CA CYS A 31 0.09 4.27 0.45
C CYS A 31 -0.60 4.70 -0.84
N TRP A 32 -1.01 3.73 -1.66
CA TRP A 32 -1.83 4.01 -2.83
C TRP A 32 -3.30 4.15 -2.46
N VAL A 33 -3.98 5.14 -3.05
CA VAL A 33 -5.43 5.34 -2.96
C VAL A 33 -6.02 5.54 -4.35
N HIS A 34 -7.27 5.12 -4.52
CA HIS A 34 -7.97 5.26 -5.80
C HIS A 34 -8.54 6.66 -6.01
N SER A 35 -9.10 7.27 -4.96
CA SER A 35 -9.88 8.50 -5.09
C SER A 35 -9.02 9.76 -4.92
N ALA A 36 -9.19 10.73 -5.80
CA ALA A 36 -8.43 11.97 -5.81
C ALA A 36 -8.59 12.82 -4.53
N ASP A 37 -9.72 12.71 -3.82
CA ASP A 37 -9.93 13.39 -2.53
C ASP A 37 -9.03 12.86 -1.41
N LYS A 38 -8.41 11.69 -1.60
CA LYS A 38 -7.47 11.08 -0.68
C LYS A 38 -6.01 11.35 -1.04
N ASP A 39 -5.75 11.89 -2.23
CA ASP A 39 -4.40 12.22 -2.68
C ASP A 39 -3.77 13.29 -1.78
N GLY A 40 -2.54 13.05 -1.32
CA GLY A 40 -1.82 13.95 -0.41
C GLY A 40 -2.30 13.95 1.05
N ARG A 41 -3.40 13.25 1.38
CA ARG A 41 -3.88 13.14 2.77
C ARG A 41 -3.00 12.18 3.58
N ASP A 42 -2.87 12.45 4.88
CA ASP A 42 -2.13 11.56 5.76
C ASP A 42 -2.86 10.21 5.92
N VAL A 43 -2.10 9.13 5.83
CA VAL A 43 -2.64 7.77 5.89
C VAL A 43 -3.26 7.46 7.25
N GLY A 44 -2.71 7.99 8.34
CA GLY A 44 -3.26 7.89 9.69
C GLY A 44 -4.67 8.46 9.75
N GLU A 45 -4.87 9.67 9.23
CA GLU A 45 -6.19 10.29 9.14
C GLU A 45 -7.17 9.45 8.29
N LEU A 46 -6.69 8.90 7.17
CA LEU A 46 -7.52 8.07 6.28
C LEU A 46 -8.02 6.79 6.95
N ILE A 47 -7.26 6.25 7.91
CA ILE A 47 -7.65 5.09 8.69
C ILE A 47 -8.30 5.46 10.04
N GLY A 48 -8.47 6.75 10.34
CA GLY A 48 -9.08 7.24 11.58
C GLY A 48 -8.19 7.11 12.81
N GLU A 49 -6.88 7.27 12.63
CA GLU A 49 -5.86 7.39 13.68
C GLU A 49 -5.21 8.79 13.61
N ASP A 50 -4.31 9.09 14.54
CA ASP A 50 -3.52 10.32 14.51
C ASP A 50 -2.62 10.36 13.26
N PRO A 51 -2.25 11.54 12.75
CA PRO A 51 -1.36 11.65 11.59
C PRO A 51 -0.03 10.93 11.81
N ILE A 52 0.41 10.15 10.83
CA ILE A 52 1.61 9.31 10.91
C ILE A 52 2.78 9.84 10.04
N GLY A 53 2.57 10.91 9.29
CA GLY A 53 3.58 11.54 8.44
C GLY A 53 3.77 10.88 7.08
N VAL A 54 2.84 10.01 6.65
CA VAL A 54 2.87 9.33 5.36
C VAL A 54 1.70 9.82 4.52
N ALA A 55 1.98 10.52 3.42
CA ALA A 55 0.96 10.97 2.48
C ALA A 55 0.52 9.81 1.58
N ALA A 56 -0.80 9.66 1.40
CA ALA A 56 -1.35 8.80 0.38
C ALA A 56 -1.17 9.41 -1.01
N SER A 57 -1.11 8.57 -2.04
CA SER A 57 -0.98 9.01 -3.43
C SER A 57 -1.85 8.20 -4.38
N THR A 58 -2.33 8.86 -5.42
CA THR A 58 -2.98 8.27 -6.59
C THR A 58 -1.97 7.98 -7.71
N ASP A 59 -0.77 8.58 -7.67
CA ASP A 59 0.29 8.41 -8.66
C ASP A 59 1.07 7.11 -8.40
N VAL A 60 0.76 6.11 -9.23
CA VAL A 60 1.42 4.80 -9.16
C VAL A 60 2.91 4.88 -9.46
N ASP A 61 3.33 5.69 -10.43
CA ASP A 61 4.73 5.73 -10.85
C ASP A 61 5.60 6.43 -9.80
N ALA A 62 5.12 7.54 -9.24
CA ALA A 62 5.79 8.20 -8.13
C ALA A 62 5.89 7.27 -6.91
N LEU A 63 4.80 6.57 -6.57
CA LEU A 63 4.78 5.65 -5.43
C LEU A 63 5.71 4.45 -5.63
N LEU A 64 5.79 3.89 -6.84
CA LEU A 64 6.72 2.81 -7.16
C LEU A 64 8.17 3.28 -7.33
N ALA A 65 8.42 4.59 -7.46
CA ALA A 65 9.76 5.16 -7.39
C ALA A 65 10.25 5.35 -5.94
N THR A 66 9.35 5.34 -4.95
CA THR A 66 9.72 5.33 -3.53
C THR A 66 10.63 4.14 -3.24
N ASP A 67 11.69 4.40 -2.47
CA ASP A 67 12.54 3.35 -1.91
C ASP A 67 11.67 2.47 -1.00
N ALA A 68 11.37 1.26 -1.43
CA ALA A 68 10.56 0.30 -0.68
C ALA A 68 10.91 -1.12 -1.10
N ASP A 69 10.83 -2.06 -0.17
CA ASP A 69 11.19 -3.46 -0.38
C ASP A 69 9.99 -4.28 -0.88
N CYS A 70 8.78 -3.91 -0.45
CA CYS A 70 7.55 -4.67 -0.69
C CYS A 70 6.32 -3.78 -0.85
N VAL A 71 5.36 -4.26 -1.63
CA VAL A 71 4.00 -3.73 -1.69
C VAL A 71 3.03 -4.74 -1.05
N MET A 72 2.30 -4.31 -0.04
CA MET A 72 1.14 -5.02 0.49
C MET A 72 -0.07 -4.72 -0.40
N TYR A 73 -0.33 -5.61 -1.35
CA TYR A 73 -1.36 -5.44 -2.38
C TYR A 73 -2.70 -6.00 -1.90
N SER A 74 -3.63 -5.14 -1.48
CA SER A 74 -4.96 -5.58 -0.98
C SER A 74 -6.15 -4.75 -1.50
N PRO A 75 -6.33 -4.59 -2.82
CA PRO A 75 -7.57 -4.06 -3.37
C PRO A 75 -8.72 -5.09 -3.27
N LEU A 76 -9.93 -4.67 -3.63
CA LEU A 76 -11.10 -5.55 -3.66
C LEU A 76 -11.02 -6.63 -4.75
N LEU A 77 -10.56 -6.25 -5.94
CA LEU A 77 -10.38 -7.15 -7.08
C LEU A 77 -8.91 -7.12 -7.53
N PRO A 78 -8.35 -8.26 -7.94
CA PRO A 78 -7.00 -8.31 -8.48
C PRO A 78 -6.91 -7.61 -9.84
N ASP A 79 -5.76 -7.01 -10.11
CA ASP A 79 -5.38 -6.40 -11.37
C ASP A 79 -3.95 -6.83 -11.74
N ASP A 80 -3.87 -7.69 -12.75
CA ASP A 80 -2.62 -8.26 -13.25
C ASP A 80 -1.64 -7.20 -13.73
N GLN A 81 -2.13 -6.13 -14.37
CA GLN A 81 -1.28 -5.06 -14.89
C GLN A 81 -0.63 -4.30 -13.75
N VAL A 82 -1.37 -4.04 -12.68
CA VAL A 82 -0.83 -3.40 -11.46
C VAL A 82 0.21 -4.30 -10.81
N VAL A 83 -0.07 -5.58 -10.60
CA VAL A 83 0.92 -6.50 -9.99
C VAL A 83 2.16 -6.65 -10.84
N MET A 84 2.02 -6.82 -12.16
CA MET A 84 3.17 -6.85 -13.07
C MET A 84 3.97 -5.55 -13.02
N LYS A 85 3.32 -4.39 -12.91
CA LYS A 85 4.00 -3.09 -12.78
C LYS A 85 4.78 -3.00 -11.46
N ILE A 86 4.19 -3.44 -10.35
CA ILE A 86 4.88 -3.51 -9.05
C ILE A 86 6.13 -4.40 -9.17
N LEU A 87 5.99 -5.61 -9.71
CA LEU A 87 7.11 -6.55 -9.85
C LEU A 87 8.22 -6.00 -10.76
N ARG A 88 7.85 -5.32 -11.86
CA ARG A 88 8.81 -4.65 -12.76
C ARG A 88 9.57 -3.52 -12.08
N SER A 89 9.01 -2.90 -11.04
CA SER A 89 9.72 -1.90 -10.23
C SER A 89 10.79 -2.50 -9.30
N GLY A 90 10.93 -3.84 -9.28
CA GLY A 90 11.88 -4.56 -8.43
C GLY A 90 11.37 -4.82 -7.01
N LYS A 91 10.11 -4.45 -6.71
CA LYS A 91 9.49 -4.62 -5.39
C LYS A 91 8.83 -5.99 -5.26
N ASN A 92 8.90 -6.56 -4.06
CA ASN A 92 8.15 -7.77 -3.73
C ASN A 92 6.65 -7.46 -3.60
N VAL A 93 5.80 -8.47 -3.78
CA VAL A 93 4.34 -8.36 -3.61
C VAL A 93 3.88 -9.38 -2.57
N VAL A 94 3.16 -8.91 -1.57
CA VAL A 94 2.39 -9.74 -0.63
C VAL A 94 0.92 -9.40 -0.82
N THR A 95 0.06 -10.40 -0.91
CA THR A 95 -1.36 -10.16 -1.16
C THR A 95 -2.25 -11.21 -0.50
N PRO A 96 -3.35 -10.81 0.16
CA PRO A 96 -4.42 -11.71 0.56
C PRO A 96 -5.45 -11.93 -0.57
N VAL A 97 -5.33 -11.20 -1.70
CA VAL A 97 -6.25 -11.30 -2.82
C VAL A 97 -5.91 -12.56 -3.61
N GLY A 98 -6.90 -13.44 -3.77
CA GLY A 98 -6.74 -14.66 -4.55
C GLY A 98 -6.93 -14.42 -6.03
N TRP A 99 -5.94 -14.81 -6.83
CA TRP A 99 -6.21 -15.27 -8.18
C TRP A 99 -6.81 -16.66 -8.07
N VAL A 100 -8.01 -16.84 -8.60
CA VAL A 100 -8.59 -18.16 -8.71
C VAL A 100 -7.94 -18.85 -9.91
N TYR A 101 -7.00 -19.73 -9.64
CA TYR A 101 -6.45 -20.66 -10.62
C TYR A 101 -7.34 -21.92 -10.63
N PRO A 102 -7.82 -22.40 -11.80
CA PRO A 102 -8.63 -23.62 -11.86
C PRO A 102 -7.86 -24.87 -11.40
#